data_AF-A0A9E4AIK9-F1
#
_entry.id   AF-A0A9E4AIK9-F1
#
_cell.length_a   1.000
_cell.length_b   1.000
_cell.length_c   1.000
_cell.angle_alpha   90.00
_cell.angle_beta   90.00
_cell.angle_gamma   90.00
#
_symmetry.space_group_name_H-M   'P 1'
#
loop_
_entity.id
_entity.type
_entity.pdbx_description
1 polymer ?
#
loop_
_entity_poly.entity_id
_entity_poly.type
_entity_poly.pdbx_seq_one_letter_code
_entity_poly.pdbx_strand_id
1 'polypeptide(L)'
;MAYTLADLDSMSLDQAQALPFAERDRLLDLVIADGRKDSTQMESFRSGLYCDYFDEDLTRLLKLRAIRVWCRGHTSSGFDGVMVGDTEVEQYRAAFRHLQTTLEAAGTSYSRVVTMVIYLTDMDNWSRLNEVYREFVSNTPCRAVIGTTGLAQPPLAIEIVSAIAYRVAP
;
A
#
# COMPACT_ATOMS: atom_id res chain seq x y z
N MET A 1 10.65 -26.97 1.79
CA MET A 1 10.98 -26.02 2.87
C MET A 1 10.79 -24.63 2.31
N ALA A 2 10.26 -23.68 3.08
CA ALA A 2 10.10 -22.31 2.61
C ALA A 2 11.45 -21.59 2.67
N TYR A 3 11.83 -20.87 1.60
CA TYR A 3 13.04 -20.05 1.59
C TYR A 3 12.93 -18.89 2.58
N THR A 4 14.07 -18.51 3.15
CA THR A 4 14.25 -17.37 4.06
C THR A 4 14.96 -16.22 3.35
N LEU A 5 15.04 -15.05 3.99
CA LEU A 5 15.85 -13.94 3.49
C LEU A 5 17.34 -14.29 3.45
N ALA A 6 17.84 -15.08 4.41
CA ALA A 6 19.23 -15.56 4.40
C ALA A 6 19.52 -16.48 3.20
N ASP A 7 18.56 -17.34 2.83
CA ASP A 7 18.69 -18.16 1.61
C ASP A 7 18.75 -17.25 0.37
N LEU A 8 17.83 -16.29 0.25
CA LEU A 8 17.81 -15.32 -0.84
C LEU A 8 19.12 -14.51 -0.91
N ASP A 9 19.67 -14.11 0.22
CA ASP A 9 20.93 -13.37 0.32
C ASP A 9 22.11 -14.18 -0.20
N SER A 10 22.13 -15.48 0.09
CA SER A 10 23.18 -16.40 -0.36
C SER A 10 23.11 -16.74 -1.87
N MET A 11 21.94 -16.58 -2.51
CA MET A 11 21.75 -16.87 -3.92
C MET A 11 22.42 -15.83 -4.83
N SER A 12 22.94 -16.28 -5.97
CA SER A 12 23.22 -15.39 -7.11
C SER A 12 21.91 -14.88 -7.73
N LEU A 13 22.03 -13.90 -8.63
CA LEU A 13 20.87 -13.39 -9.37
C LEU A 13 20.17 -14.50 -10.16
N ASP A 14 20.93 -15.29 -10.93
CA ASP A 14 20.39 -16.36 -11.77
C ASP A 14 19.72 -17.46 -10.95
N GLN A 15 20.30 -17.82 -9.80
CA GLN A 15 19.72 -18.81 -8.89
C GLN A 15 18.37 -18.35 -8.34
N ALA A 16 18.29 -17.09 -7.88
CA ALA A 16 17.05 -16.55 -7.33
C ALA A 16 15.97 -16.39 -8.42
N GLN A 17 16.35 -15.95 -9.63
CA GLN A 17 15.42 -15.77 -10.73
C GLN A 17 14.91 -17.09 -11.33
N ALA A 18 15.68 -18.18 -11.18
CA ALA A 18 15.28 -19.53 -11.57
C ALA A 18 14.25 -20.17 -10.61
N LEU A 19 14.00 -19.55 -9.43
CA LEU A 19 12.98 -20.04 -8.51
C LEU A 19 11.57 -19.95 -9.14
N PRO A 20 10.67 -20.91 -8.81
CA PRO A 20 9.28 -20.83 -9.21
C PRO A 20 8.65 -19.50 -8.81
N PHE A 21 7.73 -18.99 -9.63
CA PHE A 21 7.04 -17.72 -9.37
C PHE A 21 6.49 -17.63 -7.93
N ALA A 22 5.82 -18.68 -7.45
CA ALA A 22 5.23 -18.71 -6.11
C ALA A 22 6.26 -18.54 -4.98
N GLU A 23 7.48 -19.06 -5.15
CA GLU A 23 8.55 -18.91 -4.16
C GLU A 23 9.11 -17.48 -4.18
N ARG A 24 9.32 -16.92 -5.38
CA ARG A 24 9.72 -15.50 -5.51
C ARG A 24 8.68 -14.57 -4.93
N ASP A 25 7.40 -14.84 -5.18
CA ASP A 25 6.27 -14.05 -4.71
C ASP A 25 6.18 -14.08 -3.18
N ARG A 26 6.35 -15.25 -2.56
CA ARG A 26 6.42 -15.36 -1.09
C ARG A 26 7.65 -14.66 -0.50
N LEU A 27 8.81 -14.77 -1.14
CA LEU A 27 10.02 -14.08 -0.69
C LEU A 27 9.85 -12.55 -0.74
N LEU A 28 9.08 -12.02 -1.69
CA LEU A 28 8.78 -10.59 -1.76
C LEU A 28 8.03 -10.11 -0.50
N ASP A 29 7.12 -10.92 0.05
CA ASP A 29 6.44 -10.57 1.30
C ASP A 29 7.42 -10.41 2.46
N LEU A 30 8.44 -11.27 2.53
CA LEU A 30 9.50 -11.17 3.53
C LEU A 30 10.37 -9.94 3.34
N VAL A 31 10.72 -9.60 2.09
CA VAL A 31 11.51 -8.40 1.76
C VAL A 31 10.75 -7.13 2.17
N ILE A 32 9.46 -7.05 1.85
CA ILE A 32 8.61 -5.92 2.24
C ILE A 32 8.49 -5.85 3.76
N ALA A 33 8.28 -6.98 4.43
CA ALA A 33 8.20 -7.01 5.89
C ALA A 33 9.51 -6.55 6.55
N ASP A 34 10.67 -6.93 6.00
CA ASP A 34 11.97 -6.46 6.50
C ASP A 34 12.17 -4.96 6.28
N GLY A 35 11.68 -4.39 5.18
CA GLY A 35 11.76 -2.96 4.89
C GLY A 35 10.89 -2.06 5.78
N ARG A 36 9.88 -2.63 6.45
CA ARG A 36 9.04 -1.91 7.43
C ARG A 36 9.76 -1.85 8.77
N LYS A 37 10.08 -0.64 9.23
CA LYS A 37 10.77 -0.40 10.51
C LYS A 37 10.08 0.74 11.27
N ASP A 38 10.50 0.93 12.51
CA ASP A 38 10.28 2.15 13.26
C ASP A 38 11.62 2.88 13.38
N SER A 39 11.65 4.15 12.98
CA SER A 39 12.84 5.00 13.06
C SER A 39 13.29 5.27 14.50
N THR A 40 12.42 5.03 15.47
CA THR A 40 12.71 5.19 16.90
C THR A 40 12.27 3.97 17.69
N GLN A 41 12.90 3.75 18.84
CA GLN A 41 12.46 2.72 19.80
C GLN A 41 11.24 3.15 20.64
N MET A 42 10.74 4.37 20.42
CA MET A 42 9.56 4.88 21.11
C MET A 42 8.30 4.47 20.35
N GLU A 43 7.26 4.10 21.09
CA GLU A 43 5.93 3.95 20.51
C GLU A 43 5.44 5.34 20.09
N SER A 44 5.27 5.55 18.78
CA SER A 44 4.72 6.77 18.24
C SER A 44 3.27 6.90 18.66
N PHE A 45 2.80 8.11 18.92
CA PHE A 45 1.35 8.36 19.12
C PHE A 45 0.51 7.97 17.90
N ARG A 46 1.16 7.77 16.74
CA ARG A 46 0.56 7.30 15.51
C ARG A 46 0.94 5.86 15.17
N SER A 47 1.67 5.16 16.04
CA SER A 47 1.99 3.73 15.91
C SER A 47 0.70 2.92 15.75
N GLY A 48 0.72 1.93 14.86
CA GLY A 48 -0.45 1.13 14.51
C GLY A 48 -1.33 1.70 13.40
N LEU A 49 -0.95 2.83 12.77
CA LEU A 49 -1.60 3.37 11.57
C LEU A 49 -0.66 3.53 10.37
N TYR A 50 0.66 3.48 10.59
CA TYR A 50 1.72 3.49 9.58
C TYR A 50 3.04 3.03 10.19
N CYS A 51 4.02 2.75 9.34
CA CYS A 51 5.40 2.48 9.72
C CYS A 51 6.35 3.41 8.95
N ASP A 52 7.62 3.44 9.32
CA ASP A 52 8.66 3.91 8.41
C ASP A 52 8.93 2.79 7.39
N TYR A 53 9.06 3.15 6.12
CA TYR A 53 9.46 2.21 5.08
C TYR A 53 10.76 2.67 4.47
N PHE A 54 11.82 1.89 4.69
CA PHE A 54 13.13 2.19 4.15
C PHE A 54 13.24 1.46 2.81
N ASP A 55 12.97 2.21 1.75
CA ASP A 55 13.06 1.72 0.38
C ASP A 55 14.53 1.43 0.03
N GLU A 56 14.74 0.50 -0.90
CA GLU A 56 16.03 0.23 -1.58
C GLU A 56 16.87 -0.98 -1.15
N ASP A 57 16.25 -2.10 -0.74
CA ASP A 57 16.91 -3.39 -0.99
C ASP A 57 16.82 -3.78 -2.48
N LEU A 58 17.45 -2.95 -3.33
CA LEU A 58 17.45 -3.14 -4.78
C LEU A 58 18.05 -4.50 -5.16
N THR A 59 18.96 -5.01 -4.34
CA THR A 59 19.58 -6.32 -4.54
C THR A 59 18.55 -7.44 -4.43
N ARG A 60 17.80 -7.50 -3.32
CA ARG A 60 16.75 -8.52 -3.16
C ARG A 60 15.60 -8.32 -4.15
N LEU A 61 15.19 -7.08 -4.41
CA LEU A 61 14.14 -6.80 -5.39
C LEU A 61 14.53 -7.26 -6.80
N LEU A 62 15.78 -7.04 -7.23
CA LEU A 62 16.29 -7.49 -8.52
C LEU A 62 16.35 -9.03 -8.60
N LYS A 63 16.80 -9.70 -7.53
CA LYS A 63 16.79 -11.16 -7.41
C LYS A 63 15.40 -11.76 -7.60
N LEU A 64 14.37 -11.09 -7.09
CA LEU A 64 12.98 -11.56 -7.19
C LEU A 64 12.28 -11.16 -8.49
N ARG A 65 12.91 -10.31 -9.34
CA ARG A 65 12.24 -9.59 -10.44
C ARG A 65 11.03 -8.81 -9.94
N ALA A 66 11.14 -8.23 -8.75
CA ALA A 66 10.08 -7.41 -8.17
C ALA A 66 10.00 -6.09 -8.93
N ILE A 67 8.78 -5.66 -9.24
CA ILE A 67 8.50 -4.40 -9.91
C ILE A 67 7.56 -3.56 -9.05
N ARG A 68 7.76 -2.24 -9.15
CA ARG A 68 6.92 -1.26 -8.46
C ARG A 68 5.63 -1.04 -9.23
N VAL A 69 4.53 -1.01 -8.51
CA VAL A 69 3.19 -0.68 -9.01
C VAL A 69 2.83 0.70 -8.48
N TRP A 70 2.64 1.65 -9.40
CA TRP A 70 2.15 2.99 -9.09
C TRP A 70 0.64 3.02 -9.29
N CYS A 71 -0.11 3.21 -8.21
CA CYS A 71 -1.54 3.41 -8.29
C CYS A 71 -1.83 4.90 -8.56
N ARG A 72 -2.72 5.15 -9.53
CA ARG A 72 -3.35 6.46 -9.76
C ARG A 72 -4.15 6.91 -8.53
N GLY A 73 -4.64 8.15 -8.56
CA GLY A 73 -5.59 8.65 -7.57
C GLY A 73 -6.89 7.83 -7.54
N HIS A 74 -7.40 7.56 -6.34
CA HIS A 74 -8.69 6.90 -6.10
C HIS A 74 -9.58 7.75 -5.19
N THR A 75 -10.73 8.13 -5.71
CA THR A 75 -11.80 8.80 -4.96
C THR A 75 -12.97 7.82 -4.76
N SER A 76 -14.06 8.28 -4.17
CA SER A 76 -15.32 7.53 -4.11
C SER A 76 -16.05 7.43 -5.46
N SER A 77 -15.61 8.15 -6.50
CA SER A 77 -16.16 8.01 -7.85
C SER A 77 -15.74 6.69 -8.47
N GLY A 78 -16.71 5.99 -9.08
CA GLY A 78 -16.46 4.83 -9.93
C GLY A 78 -15.70 5.19 -11.20
N PHE A 79 -15.33 4.18 -11.99
CA PHE A 79 -14.66 4.37 -13.29
C PHE A 79 -15.53 5.12 -14.31
N ASP A 80 -16.85 5.13 -14.11
CA ASP A 80 -17.84 5.91 -14.86
C ASP A 80 -17.93 7.38 -14.39
N GLY A 81 -17.20 7.75 -13.33
CA GLY A 81 -17.21 9.08 -12.74
C GLY A 81 -18.33 9.31 -11.73
N VAL A 82 -19.24 8.35 -11.53
CA VAL A 82 -20.37 8.49 -10.60
C VAL A 82 -19.89 8.26 -9.17
N MET A 83 -20.19 9.21 -8.29
CA MET A 83 -19.84 9.12 -6.87
C MET A 83 -20.60 7.98 -6.18
N VAL A 84 -19.88 7.21 -5.35
CA VAL A 84 -20.45 6.15 -4.52
C VAL A 84 -20.44 6.58 -3.05
N GLY A 85 -21.62 6.55 -2.42
CA GLY A 85 -21.79 6.88 -1.00
C GLY A 85 -22.30 8.29 -0.78
N ASP A 86 -23.28 8.42 0.11
CA ASP A 86 -23.93 9.68 0.48
C ASP A 86 -23.26 10.30 1.72
N THR A 87 -22.57 9.47 2.51
CA THR A 87 -21.82 9.88 3.71
C THR A 87 -20.31 9.80 3.49
N GLU A 88 -19.54 10.53 4.29
CA GLU A 88 -18.08 10.51 4.22
C GLU A 88 -17.53 9.10 4.44
N VAL A 89 -18.09 8.35 5.39
CA VAL A 89 -17.67 6.97 5.69
C VAL A 89 -17.90 6.04 4.50
N GLU A 90 -19.03 6.17 3.80
CA GLU A 90 -19.30 5.39 2.60
C GLU A 90 -18.34 5.76 1.46
N GLN A 91 -18.05 7.05 1.30
CA GLN A 91 -17.07 7.54 0.33
C GLN A 91 -15.66 7.03 0.65
N TYR A 92 -15.25 7.01 1.92
CA TYR A 92 -13.97 6.44 2.37
C TYR A 92 -13.87 4.98 1.96
N ARG A 93 -14.88 4.16 2.30
CA ARG A 93 -14.90 2.75 1.93
C ARG A 93 -14.90 2.55 0.42
N ALA A 94 -15.60 3.39 -0.34
CA ALA A 94 -15.59 3.33 -1.80
C ALA A 94 -14.19 3.59 -2.38
N ALA A 95 -13.49 4.62 -1.92
CA ALA A 95 -12.13 4.92 -2.36
C ALA A 95 -11.16 3.75 -2.08
N PHE A 96 -11.22 3.16 -0.88
CA PHE A 96 -10.40 1.98 -0.55
C PHE A 96 -10.79 0.75 -1.38
N ARG A 97 -12.07 0.52 -1.69
CA ARG A 97 -12.47 -0.57 -2.61
C ARG A 97 -11.95 -0.34 -4.02
N HIS A 98 -11.99 0.90 -4.54
CA HIS A 98 -11.49 1.20 -5.89
C HIS A 98 -9.98 1.00 -6.00
N LEU A 99 -9.23 1.39 -4.97
CA LEU A 99 -7.80 1.09 -4.89
C LEU A 99 -7.55 -0.42 -4.79
N GLN A 100 -8.36 -1.16 -4.03
CA GLN A 100 -8.28 -2.62 -3.96
C GLN A 100 -8.41 -3.25 -5.36
N THR A 101 -9.43 -2.87 -6.12
CA THR A 101 -9.63 -3.34 -7.51
C THR A 101 -8.40 -3.08 -8.38
N THR A 102 -7.74 -1.93 -8.19
CA THR A 102 -6.52 -1.59 -8.95
C THR A 102 -5.32 -2.44 -8.54
N LEU A 103 -5.14 -2.67 -7.23
CA LEU A 103 -4.08 -3.54 -6.71
C LEU A 103 -4.27 -4.99 -7.19
N GLU A 104 -5.49 -5.51 -7.14
CA GLU A 104 -5.83 -6.86 -7.61
C GLU A 104 -5.59 -6.99 -9.12
N ALA A 105 -6.03 -6.02 -9.93
CA ALA A 105 -5.77 -6.00 -11.37
C ALA A 105 -4.26 -5.94 -11.69
N ALA A 106 -3.46 -5.32 -10.82
CA ALA A 106 -2.01 -5.31 -10.93
C ALA A 106 -1.35 -6.60 -10.41
N GLY A 107 -2.08 -7.55 -9.83
CA GLY A 107 -1.51 -8.77 -9.24
C GLY A 107 -0.78 -8.52 -7.91
N THR A 108 -1.29 -7.58 -7.10
CA THR A 108 -0.80 -7.28 -5.75
C THR A 108 -1.97 -7.02 -4.79
N SER A 109 -1.70 -6.55 -3.58
CA SER A 109 -2.73 -6.26 -2.57
C SER A 109 -2.25 -5.20 -1.56
N TYR A 110 -3.16 -4.78 -0.67
CA TYR A 110 -2.83 -3.84 0.41
C TYR A 110 -1.66 -4.27 1.29
N SER A 111 -1.45 -5.58 1.46
CA SER A 111 -0.34 -6.12 2.25
C SER A 111 1.04 -5.70 1.73
N ARG A 112 1.13 -5.40 0.43
CA ARG A 112 2.35 -5.00 -0.28
C ARG A 112 2.39 -3.50 -0.61
N VAL A 113 1.43 -2.71 -0.17
CA VAL A 113 1.50 -1.25 -0.25
C VAL A 113 2.54 -0.75 0.75
N VAL A 114 3.54 -0.02 0.28
CA VAL A 114 4.67 0.47 1.09
C VAL A 114 4.57 1.96 1.40
N THR A 115 3.89 2.71 0.55
CA THR A 115 3.63 4.15 0.72
C THR A 115 2.19 4.47 0.33
N MET A 116 1.53 5.34 1.10
CA MET A 116 0.20 5.85 0.82
C MET A 116 0.05 7.33 1.20
N VAL A 117 -0.51 8.13 0.30
CA VAL A 117 -0.85 9.55 0.55
C VAL A 117 -2.33 9.73 0.33
N ILE A 118 -3.02 10.30 1.33
CA ILE A 118 -4.45 10.53 1.33
C ILE A 118 -4.73 12.02 1.50
N TYR A 119 -5.64 12.56 0.70
CA TYR A 119 -6.24 13.87 0.93
C TYR A 119 -7.62 13.69 1.54
N LEU A 120 -7.89 14.47 2.58
CA LEU A 120 -9.16 14.48 3.31
C LEU A 120 -9.71 15.90 3.30
N THR A 121 -10.98 16.07 2.90
CA THR A 121 -11.56 17.42 2.81
C THR A 121 -11.96 18.01 4.16
N ASP A 122 -12.19 17.16 5.15
CA ASP A 122 -12.54 17.55 6.50
C ASP A 122 -11.75 16.73 7.52
N MET A 123 -10.81 17.39 8.20
CA MET A 123 -9.95 16.75 9.21
C MET A 123 -10.67 16.43 10.51
N ASP A 124 -11.88 16.95 10.76
CA ASP A 124 -12.70 16.54 11.90
C ASP A 124 -13.16 15.07 11.76
N ASN A 125 -13.12 14.53 10.54
CA ASN A 125 -13.39 13.11 10.27
C ASN A 125 -12.17 12.18 10.44
N TRP A 126 -11.09 12.65 11.07
CA TRP A 126 -9.86 11.87 11.29
C TRP A 126 -10.09 10.47 11.88
N SER A 127 -10.91 10.38 12.94
CA SER A 127 -11.20 9.10 13.61
C SER A 127 -11.95 8.15 12.67
N ARG A 128 -12.99 8.66 11.99
CA ARG A 128 -13.81 7.90 11.03
C ARG A 128 -12.99 7.36 9.86
N LEU A 129 -12.08 8.18 9.31
CA LEU A 129 -11.15 7.73 8.28
C LEU A 129 -10.29 6.56 8.78
N ASN A 130 -9.74 6.68 10.00
CA ASN A 130 -8.87 5.64 10.55
C ASN A 130 -9.62 4.34 10.86
N GLU A 131 -10.89 4.41 11.27
CA GLU A 131 -11.74 3.23 11.44
C GLU A 131 -11.90 2.48 10.10
N VAL A 132 -12.29 3.19 9.04
CA VAL A 132 -12.41 2.61 7.69
C VAL A 132 -11.06 2.09 7.19
N TYR A 133 -9.98 2.85 7.36
CA TYR A 133 -8.64 2.44 6.93
C TYR A 133 -8.22 1.07 7.50
N ARG A 134 -8.53 0.80 8.77
CA ARG A 134 -8.22 -0.46 9.43
C ARG A 134 -9.01 -1.66 8.88
N GLU A 135 -10.13 -1.42 8.19
CA GLU A 135 -10.88 -2.47 7.49
C GLU A 135 -10.09 -3.06 6.31
N PHE A 136 -9.21 -2.27 5.69
CA PHE A 136 -8.49 -2.64 4.45
C PHE A 136 -7.00 -2.89 4.67
N VAL A 137 -6.37 -2.13 5.56
CA VAL A 137 -4.90 -2.10 5.67
C VAL A 137 -4.45 -2.69 7.01
N SER A 138 -4.08 -3.97 6.97
CA SER A 138 -3.48 -4.68 8.11
C SER A 138 -1.97 -4.41 8.24
N ASN A 139 -1.25 -4.37 7.13
CA ASN A 139 0.18 -4.05 7.08
C ASN A 139 0.37 -2.58 6.72
N THR A 140 0.52 -1.73 7.73
CA THR A 140 0.44 -0.29 7.54
C THR A 140 1.66 0.26 6.77
N PRO A 141 1.51 0.86 5.56
CA PRO A 141 2.59 1.55 4.83
C PRO A 141 3.11 2.79 5.54
N CYS A 142 4.20 3.36 5.03
CA CYS A 142 4.50 4.77 5.22
C CYS A 142 3.30 5.60 4.73
N ARG A 143 2.78 6.49 5.58
CA ARG A 143 1.49 7.15 5.33
C ARG A 143 1.53 8.63 5.62
N ALA A 144 0.97 9.41 4.71
CA ALA A 144 0.58 10.79 4.96
C ALA A 144 -0.91 10.98 4.71
N VAL A 145 -1.56 11.76 5.57
CA VAL A 145 -2.93 12.23 5.35
C VAL A 145 -2.90 13.75 5.48
N ILE A 146 -3.42 14.44 4.47
CA ILE A 146 -3.30 15.88 4.31
C ILE A 146 -4.71 16.48 4.18
N GLY A 147 -5.00 17.49 5.00
CA GLY A 147 -6.23 18.26 4.88
C GLY A 147 -6.22 19.12 3.61
N THR A 148 -7.33 19.16 2.89
CA THR A 148 -7.52 20.01 1.70
C THR A 148 -8.88 20.70 1.72
N THR A 149 -9.03 21.83 1.04
CA THR A 149 -10.32 22.53 0.93
C THR A 149 -11.21 21.99 -0.19
N GLY A 150 -10.71 21.04 -0.99
CA GLY A 150 -11.46 20.45 -2.10
C GLY A 150 -10.67 19.42 -2.89
N LEU A 151 -11.39 18.70 -3.74
CA LEU A 151 -10.90 17.66 -4.65
C LEU A 151 -11.42 17.90 -6.07
N ALA A 152 -11.15 16.98 -7.00
CA ALA A 152 -11.49 17.14 -8.42
C ALA A 152 -12.99 17.39 -8.70
N GLN A 153 -13.88 16.95 -7.82
CA GLN A 153 -15.33 17.16 -7.92
C GLN A 153 -15.92 17.38 -6.52
N PRO A 154 -16.65 18.46 -6.26
CA PRO A 154 -17.59 18.49 -5.14
C PRO A 154 -18.68 17.44 -5.38
N PRO A 155 -19.09 16.61 -4.40
CA PRO A 155 -18.80 16.66 -2.96
C PRO A 155 -17.85 15.52 -2.49
N LEU A 156 -16.80 15.20 -3.25
CA LEU A 156 -15.84 14.17 -2.85
C LEU A 156 -15.18 14.49 -1.50
N ALA A 157 -15.17 13.52 -0.59
CA ALA A 157 -14.64 13.66 0.76
C ALA A 157 -13.19 13.17 0.93
N ILE A 158 -12.71 12.33 0.01
CA ILE A 158 -11.41 11.66 0.09
C ILE A 158 -10.80 11.44 -1.29
N GLU A 159 -9.47 11.52 -1.35
CA GLU A 159 -8.70 10.96 -2.45
C GLU A 159 -7.47 10.23 -1.92
N ILE A 160 -7.28 8.96 -2.26
CA ILE A 160 -6.01 8.27 -2.10
C ILE A 160 -5.16 8.65 -3.30
N VAL A 161 -4.36 9.71 -3.17
CA VAL A 161 -3.64 10.37 -4.27
C VAL A 161 -2.52 9.50 -4.81
N SER A 162 -1.87 8.73 -3.93
CA SER A 162 -0.80 7.83 -4.32
C SER A 162 -0.78 6.61 -3.41
N ALA A 163 -0.69 5.44 -4.02
CA ALA A 163 -0.28 4.22 -3.35
C ALA A 163 0.81 3.55 -4.19
N ILE A 164 1.89 3.13 -3.53
CA ILE A 164 2.99 2.40 -4.14
C ILE A 164 2.99 1.01 -3.55
N ALA A 165 2.92 -0.01 -4.42
CA ALA A 165 3.01 -1.40 -4.04
C ALA A 165 4.10 -2.12 -4.85
N TYR A 166 4.37 -3.36 -4.50
CA TYR A 166 5.26 -4.24 -5.26
C TYR A 166 4.55 -5.52 -5.70
N ARG A 167 5.02 -6.08 -6.80
CA ARG A 167 4.68 -7.44 -7.26
C ARG A 167 5.88 -8.11 -7.87
N VAL A 168 5.86 -9.42 -7.95
CA VAL A 168 6.83 -10.16 -8.76
C VAL A 168 6.41 -10.13 -10.23
N ALA A 169 7.37 -9.86 -11.12
CA ALA A 169 7.15 -10.03 -12.56
C ALA A 169 7.06 -11.53 -12.90
N PRO A 170 6.15 -11.93 -13.82
CA PRO A 170 6.03 -13.31 -14.26
C PRO A 170 7.38 -13.88 -14.73
#